data_AF-A0A7Y3ETZ0-F1
#
_entry.id   AF-A0A7Y3ETZ0-F1
#
_cell.length_a   1.000
_cell.length_b   1.000
_cell.length_c   1.000
_cell.angle_alpha   90.00
_cell.angle_beta   90.00
_cell.angle_gamma   90.00
#
_symmetry.space_group_name_H-M   'P 1'
#
loop_
_entity.id
_entity.type
_entity.pdbx_description
1 polymer ?
#
loop_
_entity_poly.entity_id
_entity_poly.type
_entity_poly.pdbx_seq_one_letter_code
_entity_poly.pdbx_strand_id
1 'polypeptide(L)'
;VADVLPAVTRRKKLPLGDVARVEPFGDGPAAQIMHWGPYSDEAPTIARLHDFIAAEGFELVGKHHEIYLTDPRRSAPEKNRTIIRQPIGR
;
A
#
# COMPACT_ATOMS: atom_id res chain seq x y z
N VAL A 1 -14.53 14.86 -12.70
CA VAL A 1 -13.86 13.54 -12.64
C VAL A 1 -14.86 12.38 -12.63
N ALA A 2 -15.99 12.48 -11.89
CA ALA A 2 -17.01 11.43 -11.82
C ALA A 2 -17.49 10.90 -13.20
N ASP A 3 -17.66 11.78 -14.20
CA ASP A 3 -18.10 11.41 -15.55
C ASP A 3 -17.04 10.69 -16.43
N VAL A 4 -15.77 10.67 -16.01
CA VAL A 4 -14.68 10.13 -16.84
C VAL A 4 -14.62 8.61 -16.76
N LEU A 5 -14.90 8.03 -15.60
CA LEU A 5 -14.79 6.58 -15.38
C LEU A 5 -15.74 5.78 -16.28
N PRO A 6 -17.05 6.05 -16.31
CA PRO A 6 -17.97 5.32 -17.19
C PRO A 6 -17.59 5.43 -18.68
N ALA A 7 -17.14 6.62 -19.10
CA ALA A 7 -16.71 6.86 -20.47
C ALA A 7 -15.45 6.04 -20.83
N VAL A 8 -14.45 5.99 -19.94
CA VAL A 8 -13.21 5.23 -20.14
C VAL A 8 -13.47 3.73 -20.08
N THR A 9 -14.27 3.26 -19.11
CA THR A 9 -14.64 1.84 -18.96
C THR A 9 -15.25 1.30 -20.25
N ARG A 10 -16.25 2.01 -20.80
CA ARG A 10 -16.89 1.63 -22.06
C ARG A 10 -15.92 1.67 -23.24
N ARG A 11 -15.16 2.76 -23.39
CA ARG A 11 -14.24 2.95 -24.52
C ARG A 11 -13.12 1.90 -24.54
N LYS A 12 -12.59 1.54 -23.38
CA LYS A 12 -11.47 0.60 -23.23
C LYS A 12 -11.91 -0.83 -22.96
N LYS A 13 -13.22 -1.08 -22.83
CA LYS A 13 -13.81 -2.38 -22.50
C LYS A 13 -13.16 -2.99 -21.26
N LEU A 14 -13.03 -2.19 -20.19
CA LEU A 14 -12.36 -2.60 -18.95
C LEU A 14 -13.25 -3.59 -18.19
N PRO A 15 -12.82 -4.84 -17.94
CA PRO A 15 -13.66 -5.88 -17.34
C PRO A 15 -14.18 -5.53 -15.93
N LEU A 16 -13.42 -4.71 -15.20
CA LEU A 16 -13.73 -4.29 -13.82
C LEU A 16 -13.87 -2.77 -13.72
N GLY A 17 -14.14 -2.08 -14.83
CA GLY A 17 -14.21 -0.62 -14.82
C GLY A 17 -15.42 -0.08 -14.04
N ASP A 18 -16.48 -0.87 -13.89
CA ASP A 18 -17.70 -0.45 -13.17
C ASP A 18 -17.56 -0.51 -11.64
N VAL A 19 -16.58 -1.26 -11.12
CA VAL A 19 -16.30 -1.32 -9.66
C VAL A 19 -15.25 -0.31 -9.21
N ALA A 20 -14.62 0.38 -10.17
CA ALA A 20 -13.64 1.41 -9.87
C ALA A 20 -14.34 2.70 -9.43
N ARG A 21 -13.78 3.36 -8.43
CA ARG A 21 -14.30 4.62 -7.86
C ARG A 21 -13.17 5.61 -7.63
N VAL A 22 -13.51 6.89 -7.67
CA VAL A 22 -12.59 7.97 -7.28
C VAL A 22 -12.98 8.43 -5.89
N GLU A 23 -12.06 8.31 -4.95
CA GLU A 23 -12.24 8.76 -3.58
C GLU A 23 -11.00 9.54 -3.12
N PRO A 24 -11.18 10.59 -2.30
CA PRO A 24 -10.07 11.13 -1.53
C PRO A 24 -9.58 10.06 -0.55
N PHE A 25 -8.27 9.90 -0.46
CA PHE A 25 -7.64 8.93 0.42
C PHE A 25 -6.69 9.65 1.38
N GLY A 26 -6.86 9.43 2.69
CA GLY A 26 -6.06 10.05 3.72
C GLY A 26 -5.93 9.15 4.93
N ASP A 27 -4.76 8.53 5.09
CA ASP A 27 -4.45 7.62 6.20
C ASP A 27 -4.30 8.32 7.56
N GLY A 28 -4.22 9.65 7.56
CA GLY A 28 -3.78 10.38 8.75
C GLY A 28 -2.31 10.04 9.10
N PRO A 29 -1.92 10.19 10.38
CA PRO A 29 -0.60 9.79 10.85
C PRO A 29 -0.33 8.30 10.60
N ALA A 30 0.85 8.00 10.06
CA ALA A 30 1.29 6.63 9.82
C ALA A 30 2.80 6.51 10.01
N ALA A 31 3.25 5.37 10.50
CA ALA A 31 4.65 4.98 10.44
C ALA A 31 4.91 4.18 9.15
N GLN A 32 6.13 4.28 8.61
CA GLN A 32 6.49 3.61 7.38
C GLN A 32 7.93 3.09 7.38
N ILE A 33 8.14 1.98 6.67
CA ILE A 33 9.46 1.37 6.46
C ILE A 33 9.56 0.84 5.03
N MET A 34 10.77 0.87 4.45
CA MET A 34 11.03 0.25 3.15
C MET A 34 11.41 -1.22 3.34
N HIS A 35 10.71 -2.10 2.65
CA HIS A 35 11.13 -3.49 2.43
C HIS A 35 11.91 -3.61 1.12
N TRP A 36 13.02 -4.34 1.18
CA TRP A 36 13.82 -4.73 0.02
C TRP A 36 13.84 -6.25 -0.06
N GLY A 37 13.31 -6.81 -1.13
CA GLY A 37 13.23 -8.25 -1.33
C GLY A 37 11.84 -8.78 -1.67
N PRO A 38 11.69 -10.11 -1.71
CA PRO A 38 10.44 -10.77 -2.07
C PRO A 38 9.31 -10.44 -1.10
N TYR A 39 8.07 -10.32 -1.60
CA TYR A 39 6.90 -10.04 -0.76
C TYR A 39 6.65 -11.09 0.33
N SER A 40 7.06 -12.35 0.10
CA SER A 40 6.99 -13.42 1.10
C SER A 40 7.83 -13.16 2.34
N ASP A 41 8.81 -12.28 2.24
CA ASP A 41 9.84 -12.03 3.25
C ASP A 41 9.61 -10.69 3.96
N GLU A 42 8.42 -10.09 3.81
CA GLU A 42 8.06 -8.81 4.43
C GLU A 42 7.82 -8.92 5.94
N ALA A 43 7.49 -10.12 6.45
CA ALA A 43 7.09 -10.31 7.84
C ALA A 43 8.10 -9.75 8.88
N PRO A 44 9.42 -9.97 8.75
CA PRO A 44 10.41 -9.34 9.64
C PRO A 44 10.45 -7.82 9.51
N THR A 45 10.21 -7.25 8.32
CA THR A 45 10.15 -5.80 8.13
C THR A 45 8.90 -5.20 8.81
N ILE A 46 7.76 -5.90 8.71
CA ILE A 46 6.52 -5.52 9.40
C ILE A 46 6.72 -5.53 10.91
N ALA A 47 7.29 -6.61 11.46
CA ALA A 47 7.55 -6.73 12.90
C ALA A 47 8.42 -5.57 13.42
N ARG A 48 9.49 -5.23 12.70
CA ARG A 48 10.36 -4.08 13.06
C ARG A 48 9.62 -2.74 13.07
N LEU A 49 8.67 -2.56 12.14
CA LEU A 49 7.83 -1.36 12.13
C LEU A 49 6.90 -1.33 13.35
N HIS A 50 6.29 -2.47 13.69
CA HIS A 50 5.38 -2.58 14.84
C HIS A 50 6.11 -2.36 16.17
N ASP A 51 7.31 -2.93 16.32
CA ASP A 51 8.17 -2.70 17.49
C ASP A 51 8.52 -1.23 17.64
N PHE A 52 8.86 -0.54 16.54
CA PHE A 52 9.13 0.89 16.54
C PHE A 52 7.90 1.72 16.95
N ILE A 53 6.72 1.41 16.41
CA ILE A 53 5.46 2.10 16.75
C ILE A 53 5.18 1.99 18.25
N ALA A 54 5.30 0.77 18.81
CA ALA A 54 5.09 0.54 20.23
C ALA A 54 6.13 1.27 21.10
N ALA A 55 7.40 1.27 20.70
CA ALA A 55 8.47 1.98 21.41
C ALA A 55 8.27 3.50 21.46
N GLU A 56 7.67 4.08 20.41
CA GLU A 56 7.32 5.50 20.34
C GLU A 56 6.01 5.84 21.09
N GLY A 57 5.36 4.85 21.72
CA GLY A 57 4.14 5.03 22.51
C GLY A 57 2.88 5.23 21.67
N PHE A 58 2.86 4.72 20.44
CA PHE A 58 1.68 4.72 19.58
C PHE A 58 1.05 3.32 19.48
N GLU A 59 -0.22 3.30 19.10
CA GLU A 59 -0.97 2.07 18.80
C GLU A 59 -1.13 1.87 17.29
N LEU A 60 -1.21 0.60 16.88
CA LEU A 60 -1.54 0.18 15.51
C LEU A 60 -3.03 0.44 15.27
N VAL A 61 -3.38 1.27 14.29
CA VAL A 61 -4.79 1.51 13.92
C VAL A 61 -5.03 1.22 12.44
N GLY A 62 -6.28 0.94 12.08
CA GLY A 62 -6.66 0.70 10.68
C GLY A 62 -5.99 -0.52 10.05
N LYS A 63 -5.89 -0.51 8.72
CA LYS A 63 -5.25 -1.58 7.94
C LYS A 63 -3.82 -1.18 7.57
N HIS A 64 -2.93 -2.17 7.46
CA HIS A 64 -1.63 -1.93 6.83
C HIS A 64 -1.82 -1.57 5.35
N HIS A 65 -0.95 -0.71 4.83
CA HIS A 65 -0.93 -0.31 3.43
C HIS A 65 0.45 -0.60 2.82
N GLU A 66 0.45 -1.25 1.67
CA GLU A 66 1.66 -1.53 0.90
C GLU A 66 1.68 -0.67 -0.38
N ILE A 67 2.81 -0.05 -0.66
CA ILE A 67 3.04 0.70 -1.90
C ILE A 67 4.15 0.00 -2.68
N TYR A 68 3.76 -0.71 -3.74
CA TYR A 68 4.69 -1.41 -4.61
C TYR A 68 5.37 -0.44 -5.58
N LEU A 69 6.67 -0.21 -5.39
CA LEU A 69 7.45 0.68 -6.24
C LEU A 69 8.10 -0.02 -7.43
N THR A 70 8.20 -1.35 -7.36
CA THR A 70 8.80 -2.20 -8.40
C THR A 70 7.70 -3.04 -9.05
N ASP A 71 7.71 -3.15 -10.39
CA ASP A 71 6.86 -4.11 -11.11
C ASP A 71 7.51 -5.51 -11.02
N PRO A 72 6.92 -6.46 -10.26
CA PRO A 72 7.52 -7.77 -10.02
C PRO A 72 7.62 -8.62 -11.29
N ARG A 73 6.93 -8.27 -12.37
CA ARG A 73 7.05 -8.97 -13.66
C ARG A 73 8.29 -8.57 -14.46
N ARG A 74 8.96 -7.49 -14.03
CA ARG A 74 10.09 -6.87 -14.75
C ARG A 74 11.37 -6.83 -13.94
N SER A 75 11.36 -7.32 -12.71
CA SER A 75 12.48 -7.24 -11.76
C SER A 75 12.62 -8.56 -11.00
N ALA A 76 13.86 -8.90 -10.66
CA ALA A 76 14.12 -10.03 -9.78
C ALA A 76 13.57 -9.73 -8.37
N PRO A 77 12.98 -10.71 -7.66
CA PRO A 77 12.35 -10.51 -6.35
C PRO A 77 13.21 -9.77 -5.32
N GLU A 78 14.52 -9.97 -5.36
CA GLU A 78 15.54 -9.41 -4.47
C GLU A 78 15.72 -7.89 -4.66
N LYS A 79 15.23 -7.37 -5.79
CA LYS A 79 15.22 -5.94 -6.14
C LYS A 79 13.84 -5.29 -5.96
N ASN A 80 12.85 -6.06 -5.51
CA ASN A 80 11.54 -5.50 -5.21
C ASN A 80 11.66 -4.51 -4.05
N ARG A 81 10.91 -3.42 -4.18
CA ARG A 81 10.82 -2.36 -3.19
C ARG A 81 9.37 -2.14 -2.88
N THR A 82 9.02 -2.34 -1.62
CA THR A 82 7.68 -2.10 -1.08
C THR A 82 7.80 -1.12 0.07
N ILE A 83 7.04 -0.03 0.05
CA ILE A 83 6.86 0.76 1.28
C ILE A 83 5.75 0.11 2.07
N ILE A 84 6.07 -0.36 3.27
CA ILE A 84 5.09 -0.87 4.24
C ILE A 84 4.71 0.31 5.13
N ARG A 85 3.42 0.59 5.23
CA ARG A 85 2.85 1.68 6.03
C ARG A 85 1.80 1.13 6.99
N GLN A 86 1.83 1.63 8.22
CA GLN A 86 0.88 1.28 9.25
C GLN A 86 0.31 2.58 9.84
N PRO A 87 -1.01 2.82 9.72
CA PRO A 87 -1.64 3.94 10.40
C PRO A 87 -1.46 3.81 11.92
N ILE A 88 -1.24 4.96 12.58
CA ILE A 88 -0.96 5.02 14.03
C ILE A 88 -1.92 5.95 14.77
N GLY A 89 -2.22 5.60 16.02
CA GLY A 89 -3.04 6.38 16.95
C GLY A 89 -2.37 6.51 18.34
N ARG A 90 -2.92 7.36 19.20
CA ARG A 90 -2.56 7.46 20.62
C ARG A 90 -3.73 7.03 21.48
#